data_AF-A0A524PS50-F1
#
_entry.id   AF-A0A524PS50-F1
#
_cell.length_a   1.000
_cell.length_b   1.000
_cell.length_c   1.000
_cell.angle_alpha   90.00
_cell.angle_beta   90.00
_cell.angle_gamma   90.00
#
_symmetry.space_group_name_H-M   'P 1'
#
loop_
_entity.id
_entity.type
_entity.pdbx_description
1 polymer ?
#
loop_
_entity_poly.entity_id
_entity_poly.type
_entity_poly.pdbx_seq_one_letter_code
_entity_poly.pdbx_strand_id
1 'polypeptide(L)'
;MNRWYWVLILLILGLTISIMVPRKQYVVLVSLDAFRWDYPAIYETPNLDAIAAGGVKAESLVPSFPTKTFPNHYAIATGLYPDNNGLI
;
A
#
# COMPACT_ATOMS: atom_id res chain seq x y z
N MET A 1 -28.58 5.64 44.69
CA MET A 1 -27.49 5.54 43.68
C MET A 1 -27.81 6.49 42.55
N ASN A 2 -26.96 7.51 42.30
CA ASN A 2 -27.29 8.61 41.39
C ASN A 2 -27.27 8.14 39.92
N ARG A 3 -28.34 8.42 39.17
CA ARG A 3 -28.53 8.07 37.75
C ARG A 3 -27.34 8.48 36.86
N TRP A 4 -26.61 9.52 37.25
CA TRP A 4 -25.42 10.02 36.57
C TRP A 4 -24.20 9.07 36.56
N TYR A 5 -24.06 8.21 37.57
CA TYR A 5 -22.96 7.21 37.59
C TYR A 5 -23.08 6.21 36.44
N TRP A 6 -24.29 5.73 36.17
CA TRP A 6 -24.54 4.79 35.08
C TRP A 6 -24.32 5.43 33.70
N VAL A 7 -24.64 6.72 33.55
CA VAL A 7 -24.38 7.47 32.31
C VAL A 7 -22.87 7.59 32.04
N LEU A 8 -22.08 7.89 33.06
CA LEU A 8 -20.61 7.96 32.93
C LEU A 8 -20.00 6.60 32.59
N ILE A 9 -20.47 5.52 33.24
CA ILE A 9 -20.01 4.16 32.94
C ILE A 9 -20.32 3.79 31.50
N LEU A 10 -21.54 4.05 31.02
CA LEU A 10 -21.92 3.75 29.64
C LEU A 10 -21.13 4.59 28.61
N LEU A 11 -20.83 5.85 28.92
CA LEU A 11 -19.99 6.70 28.07
C LEU A 11 -18.55 6.16 27.97
N ILE A 12 -17.93 5.80 29.09
CA ILE A 12 -16.58 5.23 29.12
C ILE A 12 -16.55 3.87 28.40
N LEU A 13 -17.57 3.04 28.61
CA LEU A 13 -17.70 1.75 27.94
C LEU A 13 -17.85 1.91 26.41
N GLY A 14 -18.67 2.86 25.95
CA GLY A 14 -18.81 3.15 24.52
C GLY A 14 -17.53 3.69 23.86
N LEU A 15 -16.77 4.51 24.59
CA LEU A 15 -15.51 5.07 24.12
C LEU A 15 -14.43 3.98 23.96
N THR A 16 -14.31 3.09 24.95
CA THR A 16 -13.35 1.98 24.92
C THR A 16 -13.65 0.99 23.80
N ILE A 17 -14.93 0.68 23.54
CA ILE A 17 -15.34 -0.19 22.41
C ILE A 17 -14.93 0.42 21.07
N SER A 18 -15.11 1.73 20.86
CA SER A 18 -14.73 2.40 19.60
C SER A 18 -13.23 2.34 19.32
N ILE A 19 -12.39 2.39 20.36
CA ILE A 19 -10.93 2.30 20.23
C ILE A 19 -10.51 0.85 19.90
N MET A 20 -11.27 -0.13 20.39
CA MET A 20 -10.99 -1.55 20.17
C MET A 20 -11.44 -2.09 18.81
N VAL A 21 -12.21 -1.33 18.03
CA VAL A 21 -12.59 -1.77 16.67
C VAL A 21 -11.32 -1.79 15.80
N PRO A 22 -10.83 -2.97 15.38
CA PRO A 22 -9.64 -3.04 14.56
C PRO A 22 -9.91 -2.33 13.24
N ARG A 23 -9.09 -1.35 12.92
CA ARG A 23 -9.17 -0.68 11.61
C ARG A 23 -8.79 -1.69 10.54
N LYS A 24 -9.69 -1.90 9.59
CA LYS A 24 -9.38 -2.73 8.43
C LYS A 24 -8.26 -2.06 7.63
N GLN A 25 -7.12 -2.73 7.54
CA GLN A 25 -6.00 -2.28 6.74
C GLN A 25 -6.24 -2.67 5.28
N TYR A 26 -6.17 -1.69 4.39
CA TYR A 26 -6.31 -1.91 2.96
C TYR A 26 -4.93 -1.85 2.30
N VAL A 27 -4.74 -2.67 1.28
CA VAL A 27 -3.57 -2.60 0.40
C VAL A 27 -3.98 -1.86 -0.86
N VAL A 28 -3.25 -0.81 -1.19
CA VAL A 28 -3.40 -0.07 -2.44
C VAL A 28 -2.13 -0.27 -3.24
N LEU A 29 -2.26 -0.86 -4.43
CA LEU A 29 -1.16 -0.99 -5.38
C LEU A 29 -1.24 0.17 -6.37
N VAL A 30 -0.23 1.03 -6.37
CA VAL A 30 -0.10 2.15 -7.32
C VAL A 30 1.02 1.80 -8.29
N SER A 31 0.69 1.70 -9.59
CA SER A 31 1.68 1.50 -10.65
C SER A 31 1.93 2.81 -11.39
N LEU A 32 3.19 3.19 -11.52
CA LEU A 32 3.63 4.32 -12.36
C LEU A 32 4.30 3.73 -13.61
N ASP A 33 3.60 3.76 -14.74
CA ASP A 33 4.11 3.13 -15.96
C ASP A 33 5.40 3.82 -16.45
N ALA A 34 6.34 3.01 -16.93
CA ALA A 34 7.68 3.44 -17.37
C ALA A 34 8.48 4.29 -16.35
N PHE A 35 8.15 4.22 -15.05
CA PHE A 35 8.92 4.90 -14.00
C PHE A 35 10.19 4.11 -13.67
N ARG A 36 11.33 4.53 -14.24
CA ARG A 36 12.62 3.86 -14.06
C ARG A 36 13.14 4.06 -12.64
N TRP A 37 13.90 3.08 -12.14
CA TRP A 37 14.38 3.02 -10.74
C TRP A 37 15.22 4.23 -10.30
N ASP A 38 15.89 4.91 -11.24
CA ASP A 38 16.76 6.07 -10.99
C ASP A 38 16.06 7.43 -11.19
N TYR A 39 14.79 7.46 -11.62
CA TYR A 39 14.06 8.72 -11.79
C TYR A 39 13.97 9.59 -10.53
N PRO A 40 13.78 9.04 -9.31
CA PRO A 40 13.82 9.85 -8.08
C PRO A 40 15.17 10.53 -7.82
N ALA A 41 16.26 10.06 -8.45
CA ALA A 41 17.57 10.69 -8.35
C ALA A 41 17.80 11.79 -9.40
N ILE A 42 17.01 11.78 -10.48
CA ILE A 42 17.14 12.69 -11.64
C ILE A 42 16.11 13.81 -11.57
N TYR A 43 14.95 13.57 -10.95
CA TYR A 43 13.81 14.49 -10.87
C TYR A 43 13.36 14.71 -9.43
N GLU A 44 12.72 15.86 -9.17
CA GLU A 44 12.12 16.15 -7.88
C GLU A 44 10.83 15.33 -7.68
N THR A 45 10.85 14.39 -6.72
CA THR A 45 9.70 13.52 -6.41
C THR A 45 9.33 13.58 -4.93
N PRO A 46 9.01 14.77 -4.37
CA PRO A 46 8.93 14.98 -2.92
C PRO A 46 7.97 14.04 -2.19
N ASN A 47 6.86 13.66 -2.84
CA ASN A 47 5.90 12.72 -2.26
C ASN A 47 6.43 11.27 -2.25
N LEU A 48 7.15 10.85 -3.30
CA LEU A 48 7.77 9.52 -3.35
C LEU A 48 8.96 9.45 -2.39
N ASP A 49 9.70 10.55 -2.23
CA ASP A 49 10.82 10.66 -1.30
C ASP A 49 10.33 10.55 0.16
N ALA A 50 9.21 11.20 0.49
CA ALA A 50 8.58 11.07 1.80
C ALA A 50 8.12 9.63 2.07
N ILE A 51 7.52 8.96 1.08
CA ILE A 51 7.12 7.54 1.18
C ILE A 51 8.34 6.65 1.39
N ALA A 52 9.44 6.88 0.68
CA ALA A 52 10.67 6.12 0.83
C ALA A 52 11.32 6.33 2.21
N ALA A 53 11.36 7.58 2.70
CA ALA A 53 11.94 7.91 4.00
C ALA A 53 11.15 7.33 5.18
N GLY A 54 9.81 7.26 5.07
CA GLY A 54 8.94 6.67 6.08
C GLY A 54 8.64 5.18 5.87
N GLY A 55 9.22 4.54 4.85
CA GLY A 55 8.85 3.21 4.40
C GLY A 55 10.04 2.34 3.99
N VAL A 56 9.82 1.48 3.00
CA VAL A 56 10.83 0.57 2.46
C VAL A 56 11.02 0.86 0.97
N LYS A 57 12.28 0.99 0.54
CA LYS A 57 12.67 1.20 -0.86
C LYS A 57 13.68 0.14 -1.28
N ALA A 58 13.43 -0.50 -2.42
CA ALA A 58 14.40 -1.38 -3.08
C ALA A 58 15.33 -0.55 -4.00
N GLU A 59 16.50 -1.10 -4.33
CA GLU A 59 17.42 -0.49 -5.30
C GLU A 59 16.80 -0.41 -6.69
N SER A 60 16.18 -1.50 -7.14
CA SER A 60 15.47 -1.58 -8.41
C SER A 60 14.47 -2.74 -8.42
N LEU A 61 13.54 -2.73 -9.38
CA LEU A 61 12.70 -3.89 -9.71
C LEU A 61 13.29 -4.55 -10.96
N VAL A 62 13.50 -5.87 -10.92
CA VAL A 62 13.86 -6.66 -12.10
C VAL A 62 12.57 -7.00 -12.87
N PRO A 63 12.33 -6.44 -14.07
CA PRO A 63 11.12 -6.72 -14.82
C PRO A 63 11.15 -8.12 -15.44
N SER A 64 9.97 -8.67 -15.71
CA SER A 64 9.83 -9.85 -16.56
C SER A 64 10.10 -9.49 -18.03
N PHE A 65 10.63 -10.45 -18.78
CA PHE A 65 10.78 -10.33 -20.23
C PHE A 65 9.48 -10.77 -20.95
N PRO A 66 9.00 -10.01 -21.96
CA PRO A 66 9.53 -8.73 -22.43
C PRO A 66 9.19 -7.56 -21.48
N THR A 67 10.03 -6.53 -21.47
CA THR A 67 9.86 -5.34 -20.61
C THR A 67 8.78 -4.40 -21.17
N LYS A 68 7.53 -4.90 -21.23
CA LYS A 68 6.35 -4.21 -21.74
C LYS A 68 5.32 -4.03 -20.63
N THR A 69 4.48 -3.00 -20.77
CA THR A 69 3.46 -2.61 -19.80
C THR A 69 2.57 -3.78 -19.40
N PHE A 70 1.84 -4.37 -20.35
CA PHE A 70 0.86 -5.44 -20.06
C PHE A 70 1.48 -6.70 -19.43
N PRO A 71 2.53 -7.33 -20.02
CA PRO A 71 3.15 -8.52 -19.44
C PRO A 71 3.65 -8.31 -18.00
N ASN A 72 4.25 -7.14 -17.70
CA ASN A 72 4.78 -6.86 -16.36
C ASN A 72 3.69 -6.54 -15.34
N HIS A 73 2.68 -5.75 -15.70
CA HIS A 73 1.57 -5.45 -14.79
C HIS A 73 0.82 -6.72 -14.42
N TYR A 74 0.61 -7.62 -15.38
CA TYR A 74 -0.06 -8.88 -15.12
C TYR A 74 0.82 -9.86 -14.34
N ALA A 75 2.13 -9.88 -14.57
CA ALA A 75 3.07 -10.64 -13.75
C ALA A 75 3.06 -10.19 -12.27
N ILE A 76 2.98 -8.87 -11.99
CA ILE A 76 2.85 -8.35 -10.62
C ILE A 76 1.52 -8.78 -9.97
N ALA A 77 0.43 -8.75 -10.73
CA ALA A 77 -0.89 -9.10 -10.22
C ALA A 77 -1.06 -10.62 -9.98
N THR A 78 -0.38 -11.46 -10.76
CA THR A 78 -0.55 -12.93 -10.72
C THR A 78 0.59 -13.67 -10.02
N GLY A 79 1.77 -13.08 -9.94
CA GLY A 79 3.00 -13.75 -9.51
C GLY A 79 3.57 -14.74 -10.54
N LEU A 80 3.05 -14.74 -11.78
CA LEU A 80 3.46 -15.65 -12.85
C LEU A 80 4.28 -14.91 -13.92
N TYR A 81 5.27 -15.61 -14.49
CA TYR A 81 6.00 -15.11 -15.66
C TYR A 81 5.07 -14.96 -16.88
N PRO A 82 5.37 -14.04 -17.83
CA PRO A 82 4.59 -13.81 -19.06
C PRO A 82 4.25 -15.08 -19.86
N ASP A 83 5.19 -16.02 -19.95
CA ASP A 83 5.02 -17.31 -20.63
C ASP A 83 4.03 -18.26 -19.93
N ASN A 84 3.74 -18.02 -18.65
CA ASN A 84 2.83 -18.83 -17.82
C ASN A 84 1.51 -18.13 -17.52
N ASN A 85 1.38 -16.83 -17.83
CA ASN A 85 0.19 -16.03 -17.55
C ASN A 85 -0.65 -15.72 -18.80
N GLY A 86 -0.20 -16.17 -19.98
CA GLY A 86 -0.93 -16.06 -21.25
C GLY A 86 -0.83 -14.68 -21.92
N LEU A 87 -0.04 -13.75 -21.37
CA LEU A 87 0.21 -12.42 -21.93
C LEU A 87 1.71 -12.22 -22.18
N ILE A 88 2.10 -12.25 -23.47
CA ILE A 88 3.47 -12.08 -23.97
C ILE A 88 3.66 -10.66 -24.52
#